data_AF-A0A2I0NRB8-F1
#
_entry.id   AF-A0A2I0NRB8-F1
#
_cell.length_a   1.000
_cell.length_b   1.000
_cell.length_c   1.000
_cell.angle_alpha   90.00
_cell.angle_beta   90.00
_cell.angle_gamma   90.00
#
_symmetry.space_group_name_H-M   'P 1'
#
loop_
_entity.id
_entity.type
_entity.pdbx_description
1 polymer ?
#
loop_
_entity_poly.entity_id
_entity_poly.type
_entity_poly.pdbx_seq_one_letter_code
_entity_poly.pdbx_strand_id
1 'polypeptide(L)' 'MAALDRRELLVIFASFLIGSAAGWWSRMHWQSSIAAVAATLIGTVAGYLLIAAALRAAGHPVR' A
#
# COMPACT_ATOMS: atom_id res chain seq x y z
N MET A 1 -1.71 -1.05 24.97
CA MET A 1 -0.89 -0.71 23.79
C MET A 1 -0.42 -2.03 23.19
N ALA A 2 -1.21 -2.58 22.27
CA ALA A 2 -0.91 -3.86 21.65
C ALA A 2 0.33 -3.69 20.77
N ALA A 3 1.33 -4.55 20.95
CA ALA A 3 2.49 -4.60 20.08
C ALA A 3 1.97 -4.82 18.65
N LEU A 4 2.09 -3.80 17.79
CA LEU A 4 1.74 -3.91 16.38
C LEU A 4 2.55 -5.08 15.82
N ASP A 5 1.86 -6.13 15.36
CA ASP A 5 2.52 -7.36 14.93
C ASP A 5 3.51 -7.01 13.81
N ARG A 6 4.74 -7.54 13.90
CA ARG A 6 5.83 -7.25 12.94
C ARG A 6 5.38 -7.42 11.48
N ARG A 7 4.45 -8.34 11.26
CA ARG A 7 3.82 -8.64 9.97
C ARG A 7 2.92 -7.50 9.50
N GLU A 8 2.10 -6.95 10.39
CA GLU A 8 1.23 -5.81 10.12
C GLU A 8 2.05 -4.56 9.75
N LEU A 9 3.15 -4.33 10.46
CA LEU A 9 4.10 -3.25 10.18
C LEU A 9 4.74 -3.39 8.79
N LEU A 10 5.10 -4.62 8.40
CA LEU A 10 5.64 -4.92 7.07
C LEU A 10 4.60 -4.73 5.96
N VAL A 11 3.33 -5.08 6.21
CA VAL A 11 2.24 -4.87 5.25
C VAL A 11 1.99 -3.38 5.03
N ILE A 12 1.96 -2.59 6.11
CA ILE A 12 1.79 -1.13 6.03
C ILE A 12 2.99 -0.52 5.30
N PHE A 13 4.21 -0.93 5.64
CA PHE A 13 5.43 -0.43 5.03
C PHE A 13 5.49 -0.73 3.52
N ALA A 14 5.18 -1.97 3.11
CA ALA A 14 5.13 -2.35 1.70
C ALA A 14 4.06 -1.57 0.93
N SER A 15 2.88 -1.39 1.52
CA SER A 15 1.78 -0.63 0.90
C SER A 15 2.18 0.83 0.70
N PHE A 16 2.81 1.44 1.70
CA PHE A 16 3.33 2.80 1.62
C PHE A 16 4.42 2.96 0.55
N LEU A 17 5.30 1.96 0.41
CA LEU A 17 6.37 1.96 -0.58
C LEU A 17 5.82 1.87 -2.01
N ILE A 18 4.82 1.00 -2.23
CA ILE A 18 4.12 0.87 -3.53
C ILE A 18 3.39 2.17 -3.87
N GLY A 19 2.67 2.74 -2.91
CA GLY A 19 2.07 4.06 -3.07
C GLY A 19 3.11 5.10 -3.48
N SER A 20 4.19 5.23 -2.71
CA SER A 20 5.25 6.23 -2.95
C SER A 20 5.88 6.08 -4.34
N ALA A 21 6.14 4.85 -4.80
CA ALA A 21 6.63 4.58 -6.14
C ALA A 21 5.63 4.99 -7.23
N ALA A 22 4.33 4.71 -7.03
CA ALA A 22 3.27 5.12 -7.96
C ALA A 22 3.12 6.64 -8.06
N GLY A 23 3.18 7.35 -6.92
CA GLY A 23 3.13 8.82 -6.91
C GLY A 23 4.39 9.46 -7.50
N TRP A 24 5.57 8.86 -7.28
CA TRP A 24 6.81 9.29 -7.95
C TRP A 24 6.69 9.15 -9.46
N TRP A 25 6.23 7.99 -9.94
CA TRP A 25 6.04 7.72 -11.36
C TRP A 25 5.03 8.66 -12.00
N SER A 26 3.90 8.91 -11.33
CA SER A 26 2.88 9.85 -11.80
C SER A 26 3.40 11.30 -11.85
N ARG A 27 4.20 11.73 -10.86
CA ARG A 27 4.84 13.05 -10.89
C ARG A 27 5.82 13.18 -12.06
N MET A 28 6.57 12.12 -12.37
CA MET A 28 7.51 12.08 -13.49
C MET A 28 6.80 12.14 -14.85
N HIS A 29 5.63 11.50 -14.98
CA HIS A 29 4.90 11.41 -16.26
C HIS A 29 3.92 12.55 -16.51
N TRP A 30 3.26 13.08 -15.47
CA TRP A 30 2.20 14.08 -15.62
C TRP A 30 2.49 15.44 -14.96
N GLN A 31 3.60 15.60 -14.22
CA GLN A 31 3.98 16.81 -13.46
C GLN A 31 2.92 17.37 -12.48
N SER A 32 1.75 16.74 -12.41
CA SER A 32 0.63 17.11 -11.56
C SER A 32 0.79 16.52 -10.17
N SER A 33 0.88 17.39 -9.16
CA SER A 33 0.95 16.99 -7.76
C SER A 33 -0.31 16.24 -7.29
N ILE A 34 -1.47 16.55 -7.85
CA ILE A 34 -2.75 15.89 -7.52
C ILE A 34 -2.78 14.46 -8.05
N ALA A 35 -2.33 14.26 -9.30
CA ALA A 35 -2.25 12.92 -9.87
C ALA A 35 -1.25 12.04 -9.11
N ALA A 36 -0.12 12.63 -8.69
CA ALA A 36 0.85 11.94 -7.85
C ALA A 36 0.24 11.49 -6.52
N VAL A 37 -0.53 12.36 -5.85
CA VAL A 37 -1.21 12.05 -4.58
C VAL A 37 -2.31 11.00 -4.75
N ALA A 38 -3.11 11.08 -5.83
CA ALA A 38 -4.13 10.09 -6.13
C ALA A 38 -3.49 8.72 -6.42
N ALA A 39 -2.39 8.68 -7.18
CA ALA A 39 -1.66 7.47 -7.49
C ALA A 39 -1.02 6.82 -6.26
N THR A 40 -0.42 7.61 -5.35
CA THR A 40 0.08 7.09 -4.06
C THR A 40 -1.03 6.48 -3.23
N LEU A 41 -2.17 7.18 -3.11
CA LEU A 41 -3.29 6.72 -2.30
C LEU A 41 -3.89 5.43 -2.86
N ILE A 42 -4.18 5.40 -4.17
CA ILE A 42 -4.73 4.23 -4.86
C ILE A 42 -3.75 3.05 -4.79
N GLY A 43 -2.45 3.29 -5.01
CA GLY A 43 -1.42 2.26 -4.92
C GLY A 43 -1.30 1.66 -3.52
N THR A 44 -1.41 2.48 -2.48
CA THR A 44 -1.36 2.03 -1.09
C THR A 44 -2.58 1.17 -0.74
N VAL A 45 -3.78 1.62 -1.11
CA VAL A 45 -5.04 0.90 -0.84
C VAL A 45 -5.08 -0.41 -1.63
N ALA A 46 -4.73 -0.38 -2.92
CA ALA A 46 -4.69 -1.58 -3.76
C ALA A 46 -3.64 -2.58 -3.26
N GLY A 47 -2.47 -2.11 -2.83
CA GLY A 47 -1.42 -2.93 -2.22
C GLY A 47 -1.90 -3.63 -0.95
N TYR A 48 -2.53 -2.89 -0.03
CA TYR A 48 -3.11 -3.47 1.17
C TYR A 48 -4.17 -4.54 0.86
N LEU A 49 -5.10 -4.24 -0.07
CA LEU A 49 -6.15 -5.18 -0.47
C LEU A 49 -5.57 -6.44 -1.11
N LEU A 50 -4.56 -6.32 -1.97
CA LEU A 50 -3.88 -7.47 -2.58
C LEU A 50 -3.21 -8.34 -1.53
N ILE A 51 -2.48 -7.73 -0.58
CA ILE A 51 -1.79 -8.45 0.49
C ILE A 51 -2.80 -9.12 1.44
N ALA A 52 -3.85 -8.41 1.84
CA ALA A 52 -4.92 -8.94 2.67
C ALA A 52 -5.67 -10.09 1.98
N ALA A 53 -5.93 -9.97 0.67
CA ALA A 53 -6.55 -11.02 -0.13
C ALA A 53 -5.64 -12.26 -0.25
N ALA A 54 -4.34 -12.07 -0.51
CA ALA A 54 -3.36 -13.16 -0.55
C ALA A 54 -3.25 -13.88 0.80
N LEU A 55 -3.26 -13.12 1.90
CA LEU A 55 -3.24 -13.67 3.26
C LEU A 55 -4.51 -14.45 3.60
N ARG A 56 -5.69 -13.95 3.20
CA ARG A 56 -6.96 -14.69 3.31
C ARG A 56 -6.95 -15.97 2.47
N ALA A 57 -6.46 -15.90 1.23
CA ALA A 57 -6.33 -17.06 0.35
C ALA A 57 -5.37 -18.12 0.93
N ALA A 58 -4.35 -17.69 1.67
CA ALA A 58 -3.42 -18.56 2.39
C ALA A 58 -3.98 -19.11 3.73
N GLY A 59 -5.25 -18.86 4.07
CA GLY A 59 -5.89 -19.37 5.29
C GLY A 59 -5.56 -18.61 6.57
N HIS A 60 -4.90 -17.45 6.47
CA HIS A 60 -4.67 -16.58 7.62
C HIS A 60 -5.82 -15.56 7.76
N PRO A 61 -6.56 -15.56 8.89
CA PRO A 61 -7.59 -14.57 9.13
C PRO A 61 -6.94 -13.20 9.37
N VAL A 62 -7.01 -12.33 8.35
CA VAL A 62 -6.72 -10.90 8.49
C VAL A 62 -8.04 -10.23 8.86
N ARG A 63 -8.09 -9.70 10.09
CA ARG A 63 -9.26 -9.06 10.69
C ARG A 63 -9.18 -7.56 10.55
#